data_AF-A0A933L751-F1
#
_entry.id   AF-A0A933L751-F1
#
_cell.length_a   1.000
_cell.length_b   1.000
_cell.length_c   1.000
_cell.angle_alpha   90.00
_cell.angle_beta   90.00
_cell.angle_gamma   90.00
#
_symmetry.space_group_name_H-M   'P 1'
#
loop_
_entity.id
_entity.type
_entity.pdbx_description
1 polymer ?
#
loop_
_entity_poly.entity_id
_entity_poly.type
_entity_poly.pdbx_seq_one_letter_code
_entity_poly.pdbx_strand_id
1 'polypeptide(L)'
;MLSNSLIALPNHDPNHDIDIIGKLHQRARKKIIRQMQPKKMFFLLAETFLALGDASRVQIIWALTQGELCVGEIAELLEMSQPTVSHHLRTLRNLKLVKVRKNGLTSS
;
A
#
# COMPACT_ATOMS: atom_id res chain seq x y z
N MET A 1 -44.89 28.68 -52.74
CA MET A 1 -44.03 29.33 -51.73
C MET A 1 -43.99 28.42 -50.50
N LEU A 2 -43.12 27.41 -50.49
CA LEU A 2 -42.94 26.53 -49.33
C LEU A 2 -41.89 27.17 -48.42
N SER A 3 -42.32 27.66 -47.27
CA SER A 3 -41.44 28.20 -46.23
C SER A 3 -40.69 27.05 -45.57
N ASN A 4 -39.38 26.97 -45.81
CA ASN A 4 -38.47 26.09 -45.09
C ASN A 4 -38.37 26.57 -43.63
N SER A 5 -39.16 25.99 -42.73
CA SER A 5 -38.99 26.17 -41.29
C SER A 5 -37.81 25.32 -40.82
N LEU A 6 -36.63 25.92 -40.80
CA LEU A 6 -35.44 25.34 -40.19
C LEU A 6 -35.71 25.20 -38.68
N ILE A 7 -35.95 23.98 -38.20
CA ILE A 7 -36.03 23.68 -36.77
C ILE A 7 -34.62 23.93 -36.21
N ALA A 8 -34.43 25.04 -35.50
CA ALA A 8 -33.22 25.29 -34.75
C ALA A 8 -33.09 24.21 -33.68
N LEU A 9 -32.07 23.36 -33.78
CA LEU A 9 -31.70 22.46 -32.69
C LEU A 9 -31.42 23.30 -31.43
N PRO A 10 -31.80 22.82 -30.23
CA PRO A 10 -31.58 23.57 -29.00
C PRO A 10 -30.10 23.92 -28.88
N ASN A 11 -29.82 25.21 -28.69
CA ASN A 11 -28.47 25.74 -28.52
C ASN A 11 -27.79 24.98 -27.37
N HIS A 12 -26.92 24.04 -27.72
CA HIS A 12 -26.08 23.34 -26.76
C HIS A 12 -25.00 24.31 -26.31
N ASP A 13 -25.20 24.97 -25.15
CA ASP A 13 -24.20 25.84 -24.55
C ASP A 13 -23.03 25.00 -24.01
N PRO A 14 -21.85 25.02 -24.65
CA PRO A 14 -20.70 24.24 -24.22
C PRO A 14 -20.23 24.64 -22.81
N ASN A 15 -20.58 25.84 -22.34
CA ASN A 15 -20.22 26.32 -21.01
C ASN A 15 -21.07 25.68 -19.89
N HIS A 16 -22.27 25.20 -20.21
CA HIS A 16 -23.12 24.48 -19.25
C HIS A 16 -22.53 23.11 -18.91
N ASP A 17 -21.99 22.41 -19.92
CA ASP A 17 -21.34 21.11 -19.74
C ASP A 17 -20.02 21.23 -18.97
N ILE A 18 -19.23 22.29 -19.22
CA ILE A 18 -18.00 22.58 -18.48
C ILE A 18 -18.32 22.86 -16.99
N ASP A 19 -19.41 23.57 -16.70
CA ASP A 19 -19.85 23.86 -15.32
C ASP A 19 -20.33 22.59 -14.58
N ILE A 20 -21.02 21.68 -15.27
CA ILE A 20 -21.43 20.37 -14.71
C ILE A 20 -20.20 19.48 -14.42
N ILE A 21 -19.25 19.38 -15.35
CA ILE A 21 -17.99 18.63 -15.16
C ILE A 21 -17.16 19.24 -14.02
N GLY A 22 -17.06 20.56 -13.96
CA GLY A 22 -16.39 21.29 -12.88
C GLY A 22 -17.02 21.03 -11.50
N LYS A 23 -18.35 21.05 -11.42
CA LYS A 23 -19.11 20.75 -10.18
C LYS A 23 -18.97 19.29 -9.76
N LEU A 24 -18.97 18.33 -10.70
CA LEU A 24 -18.75 16.92 -10.42
C LEU A 24 -17.34 16.66 -9.86
N HIS A 25 -16.31 17.23 -10.49
CA HIS A 25 -14.92 17.18 -10.00
C HIS A 25 -14.79 17.79 -8.60
N GLN A 26 -15.48 18.90 -8.33
CA GLN A 26 -15.44 19.55 -7.02
C GLN A 26 -16.08 18.69 -5.90
N ARG A 27 -17.15 17.95 -6.21
CA ARG A 27 -17.79 17.00 -5.27
C ARG A 27 -16.89 15.82 -4.94
N ALA A 28 -16.28 15.20 -5.96
CA ALA A 28 -15.33 14.11 -5.77
C ALA A 28 -14.11 14.55 -4.94
N ARG A 29 -13.52 15.72 -5.25
CA ARG A 29 -12.41 16.30 -4.49
C ARG A 29 -12.76 16.55 -3.02
N LYS A 30 -13.91 17.16 -2.74
CA LYS A 30 -14.37 17.40 -1.35
C LYS A 30 -14.55 16.08 -0.59
N LYS A 31 -15.08 15.03 -1.25
CA LYS A 31 -15.21 13.70 -0.66
C LYS A 31 -13.84 13.08 -0.32
N ILE A 32 -12.88 13.14 -1.26
CA ILE A 32 -11.52 12.61 -1.06
C ILE A 32 -10.82 13.32 0.10
N ILE A 33 -10.85 14.66 0.14
CA ILE A 33 -10.23 15.44 1.21
C ILE A 33 -10.82 15.07 2.58
N ARG A 34 -12.15 14.92 2.66
CA ARG A 34 -12.84 14.51 3.91
C ARG A 34 -12.47 13.10 4.39
N GLN A 35 -12.12 12.21 3.47
CA GLN A 35 -11.78 10.81 3.76
C GLN A 35 -10.26 10.56 3.85
N MET A 36 -9.45 11.58 3.57
CA MET A 36 -8.00 11.44 3.50
C MET A 36 -7.45 11.02 4.85
N GLN A 37 -6.62 9.97 4.83
CA GLN A 37 -5.95 9.49 6.03
C GLN A 37 -4.87 10.48 6.49
N PRO A 38 -4.49 10.46 7.77
CA PRO A 38 -3.39 11.29 8.27
C PRO A 38 -2.11 11.00 7.48
N LYS A 39 -1.30 12.03 7.19
CA LYS A 39 -0.03 11.88 6.45
C LYS A 39 0.87 10.77 6.99
N LYS A 40 0.89 10.61 8.32
CA LYS A 40 1.63 9.56 9.02
C LYS A 40 1.29 8.14 8.51
N MET A 41 0.04 7.88 8.16
CA MET A 41 -0.39 6.59 7.61
C MET A 41 0.31 6.29 6.29
N PHE A 42 0.40 7.28 5.39
CA PHE A 42 1.05 7.12 4.09
C PHE A 42 2.57 6.91 4.23
N PHE A 43 3.22 7.59 5.17
CA PHE A 43 4.63 7.37 5.46
C PHE A 43 4.89 5.95 5.97
N LEU A 44 4.09 5.47 6.94
CA LEU A 44 4.22 4.10 7.47
C LEU A 44 3.99 3.05 6.38
N LEU A 45 3.02 3.28 5.50
CA LEU A 45 2.73 2.39 4.39
C LEU A 45 3.88 2.37 3.37
N ALA A 46 4.47 3.52 3.05
CA ALA A 46 5.64 3.60 2.18
C ALA A 46 6.86 2.87 2.77
N GLU A 47 7.15 3.05 4.07
CA GLU A 47 8.21 2.31 4.76
C GLU A 47 7.96 0.80 4.74
N THR A 48 6.69 0.39 4.92
CA THR A 48 6.29 -1.03 4.84
C THR A 48 6.54 -1.58 3.44
N PHE A 49 6.12 -0.87 2.38
CA PHE A 49 6.35 -1.32 1.01
C PHE A 49 7.84 -1.34 0.64
N LEU A 50 8.62 -0.36 1.09
CA LEU A 50 10.07 -0.37 0.91
C LEU A 50 10.71 -1.58 1.60
N ALA A 51 10.15 -2.02 2.73
CA ALA A 51 10.61 -3.23 3.38
C ALA A 51 10.18 -4.52 2.68
N LEU A 52 8.98 -4.55 2.11
CA LEU A 52 8.48 -5.68 1.34
C LEU A 52 9.04 -5.75 -0.08
N GLY A 53 9.72 -4.70 -0.56
CA GLY A 53 10.39 -4.69 -1.87
C GLY A 53 11.64 -5.58 -1.98
N ASP A 54 12.05 -6.24 -0.89
CA ASP A 54 13.17 -7.18 -0.85
C ASP A 54 12.66 -8.62 -0.78
N ALA A 55 13.07 -9.44 -1.74
CA ALA A 55 12.57 -10.80 -1.89
C ALA A 55 12.87 -11.69 -0.67
N SER A 56 14.07 -11.57 -0.08
CA SER A 56 14.46 -12.34 1.11
C SER A 56 13.55 -12.03 2.30
N ARG A 57 13.21 -10.76 2.55
CA ARG A 57 12.24 -10.39 3.59
C ARG A 57 10.85 -10.96 3.36
N VAL A 58 10.38 -10.99 2.11
CA VAL A 58 9.09 -11.59 1.76
C VAL A 58 9.12 -13.11 1.99
N GLN A 59 10.21 -13.78 1.62
CA GLN A 59 10.40 -15.22 1.89
C GLN A 59 10.41 -15.53 3.39
N ILE A 60 11.10 -14.71 4.20
CA ILE A 60 11.11 -14.84 5.67
C ILE A 60 9.69 -14.69 6.23
N ILE A 61 8.92 -13.68 5.78
CA ILE A 61 7.53 -13.50 6.20
C ILE A 61 6.71 -14.72 5.82
N TRP A 62 6.81 -15.18 4.58
CA TRP A 62 6.08 -16.37 4.12
C TRP A 62 6.41 -17.59 4.96
N ALA A 63 7.69 -17.87 5.24
CA ALA A 63 8.10 -18.98 6.10
C ALA A 63 7.46 -18.89 7.49
N LEU A 64 7.44 -17.70 8.10
CA LEU A 64 6.82 -17.46 9.40
C LEU A 64 5.28 -17.53 9.40
N THR A 65 4.64 -17.45 8.23
CA THR A 65 3.20 -17.74 8.11
C THR A 65 2.89 -19.23 8.16
N GLN A 66 3.88 -20.09 7.89
CA GLN A 66 3.72 -21.55 7.95
C GLN A 66 3.93 -22.11 9.37
N GLY A 67 4.60 -21.35 10.24
CA GLY A 67 4.83 -21.74 11.63
C GLY A 67 5.85 -20.83 12.31
N GLU A 68 5.99 -21.01 13.63
CA GLU A 68 7.06 -20.35 14.36
C GLU A 68 8.41 -21.03 14.08
N LEU A 69 9.42 -20.23 13.74
CA LEU A 69 10.78 -20.70 13.43
C LEU A 69 11.82 -19.91 14.22
N CYS A 70 12.89 -20.56 14.65
CA CYS A 70 14.08 -19.90 15.16
C CYS A 70 14.94 -19.33 14.02
N VAL A 71 15.89 -18.48 14.37
CA VAL A 71 16.81 -17.84 13.39
C VAL A 71 17.61 -18.87 12.60
N GLY A 72 17.99 -19.99 13.23
CA GLY A 72 18.72 -21.09 12.61
C GLY A 72 17.91 -21.81 11.54
N GLU A 73 16.66 -22.17 11.84
CA GLU A 73 15.75 -22.81 10.89
C GLU A 73 15.49 -21.93 9.66
N ILE A 74 15.30 -20.62 9.86
CA ILE A 74 15.10 -19.67 8.75
C ILE A 74 16.38 -19.56 7.90
N ALA A 75 17.55 -19.55 8.53
CA ALA A 75 18.84 -19.49 7.85
C ALA A 75 19.09 -20.73 6.99
N GLU A 76 18.77 -21.92 7.51
CA GLU A 76 18.86 -23.18 6.77
C GLU A 76 17.85 -23.22 5.62
N LEU A 77 16.58 -22.91 5.88
CA LEU A 77 15.50 -22.96 4.89
C LEU A 77 15.74 -22.04 3.68
N LEU A 78 16.34 -20.87 3.91
CA LEU A 78 16.54 -19.85 2.88
C LEU A 78 17.97 -19.80 2.36
N GLU A 79 18.85 -20.70 2.80
CA GLU A 79 20.27 -20.74 2.45
C GLU A 79 21.01 -19.41 2.74
N MET A 80 20.70 -18.80 3.89
CA MET A 80 21.24 -17.51 4.32
C MET A 80 22.06 -17.66 5.60
N SER A 81 23.02 -16.75 5.83
CA SER A 81 23.72 -16.72 7.11
C SER A 81 22.81 -16.24 8.25
N GLN A 82 22.99 -16.78 9.46
CA GLN A 82 22.23 -16.32 10.65
C GLN A 82 22.39 -14.81 10.92
N PRO A 83 23.57 -14.18 10.73
CA PRO A 83 23.69 -12.71 10.79
C PRO A 83 22.78 -11.98 9.80
N THR A 84 22.70 -12.47 8.56
CA THR A 84 21.83 -11.88 7.51
C THR A 84 20.36 -12.01 7.90
N VAL A 85 19.92 -13.20 8.33
CA VAL A 85 18.54 -13.42 8.79
C VAL A 85 18.22 -12.52 10.00
N SER A 86 19.13 -12.42 10.96
CA SER A 86 18.98 -11.55 12.13
C SER A 86 18.82 -10.07 11.74
N HIS A 87 19.54 -9.62 10.72
CA HIS A 87 19.40 -8.28 10.17
C HIS A 87 18.02 -8.05 9.55
N HIS A 88 17.54 -8.98 8.71
CA HIS A 88 16.20 -8.89 8.14
C HIS A 88 15.10 -8.90 9.21
N LEU A 89 15.18 -9.82 10.18
CA LEU A 89 14.22 -9.90 11.28
C LEU A 89 14.19 -8.64 12.14
N ARG A 90 15.34 -7.96 12.34
CA ARG A 90 15.37 -6.66 13.02
C ARG A 90 14.58 -5.61 12.26
N THR A 91 14.80 -5.50 10.95
CA THR A 91 14.07 -4.55 10.09
C THR A 91 12.57 -4.84 10.10
N LEU A 92 12.18 -6.11 9.92
CA LEU A 92 10.78 -6.54 9.95
C LEU A 92 10.12 -6.28 11.31
N ARG A 93 10.85 -6.51 12.41
CA ARG A 93 10.38 -6.25 13.78
C ARG A 93 10.16 -4.77 14.04
N ASN A 94 11.07 -3.90 13.57
CA ASN A 94 10.94 -2.45 13.74
C ASN A 94 9.68 -1.91 13.06
N LEU A 95 9.29 -2.51 11.93
CA LEU A 95 8.06 -2.20 11.20
C LEU A 95 6.84 -2.99 11.71
N LYS A 96 7.00 -3.75 12.80
CA LYS A 96 5.95 -4.59 13.42
C LYS A 96 5.35 -5.64 12.47
N LEU A 97 6.10 -6.06 11.45
CA LEU A 97 5.70 -7.09 10.50
C LEU A 97 5.88 -8.50 11.07
N VAL A 98 6.78 -8.67 12.04
CA VAL A 98 7.01 -9.93 12.75
C VAL A 98 7.08 -9.70 14.26
N LYS A 99 6.73 -10.73 15.03
CA LYS A 99 6.94 -10.77 16.48
C LYS A 99 8.10 -11.70 16.79
N VAL A 100 8.91 -11.33 17.78
CA VAL A 100 10.06 -12.12 18.21
C VAL A 100 9.93 -12.37 19.70
N ARG A 101 10.09 -13.63 20.13
CA ARG A 101 10.23 -13.99 21.55
C ARG A 101 11.60 -14.60 21.80
N LYS A 102 12.15 -14.41 22.99
CA LYS A 102 13.31 -15.17 23.46
C LYS A 102 12.80 -16.37 24.21
N ASN A 103 13.18 -17.57 23.77
CA ASN A 103 13.01 -18.79 24.52
C ASN A 103 14.37 -19.09 25.16
N GLY A 104 14.47 -19.01 26.49
CA GLY A 104 15.72 -18.81 27.26
C GLY A 104 16.73 -19.97 27.30
N LEU A 105 16.91 -20.74 26.23
CA LEU A 105 17.94 -21.78 26.14
C LEU A 105 19.17 -21.22 25.42
N THR A 106 19.89 -20.31 26.08
CA THR A 106 21.30 -20.06 25.75
C THR A 106 22.12 -20.92 26.69
N SER A 107 22.50 -22.12 26.25
CA SER A 107 23.53 -22.91 26.90
C SER A 107 24.85 -22.12 26.88
N SER A 108 25.50 -22.07 28.03
CA SER A 108 26.77 -21.43 28.37
C SER A 108 27.92 -21.77 27.43
#